data_AF-A0A6I7XLP6-F1
#
_entry.id   AF-A0A6I7XLP6-F1
#
_cell.length_a   1.000
_cell.length_b   1.000
_cell.length_c   1.000
_cell.angle_alpha   90.00
_cell.angle_beta   90.00
_cell.angle_gamma   90.00
#
_symmetry.space_group_name_H-M   'P 1'
#
loop_
_entity.id
_entity.type
_entity.pdbx_description
1 polymer ?
#
loop_
_entity_poly.entity_id
_entity_poly.type
_entity_poly.pdbx_seq_one_letter_code
_entity_poly.pdbx_strand_id
1 'polypeptide(L)'
;MTQKKLPEWVPSSGLQLHLTGIHFDAIRLRGVRGEAVVHHLSALTDGDPGPVVREIAGARWTYLLLEPGAGQDFDWPPGAKCFGPAVRDQYVGIPAAHGNTYPLSWRCGAPEDGDFVDAELLHGVVTAQLVSEK
;
A
#
# COMPACT_ATOMS: atom_id res chain seq x y z
N MET A 1 9.51 -5.09 25.72
CA MET A 1 9.11 -4.33 24.53
C MET A 1 9.95 -4.85 23.38
N THR A 2 9.41 -5.76 22.58
CA THR A 2 10.11 -6.29 21.40
C THR A 2 10.35 -5.12 20.45
N GLN A 3 11.60 -4.89 20.07
CA GLN A 3 11.94 -3.78 19.20
C GLN A 3 11.32 -4.06 17.83
N LYS A 4 10.34 -3.25 17.42
CA LYS A 4 9.71 -3.32 16.10
C LYS A 4 10.80 -3.21 15.04
N LYS A 5 11.07 -4.30 14.31
CA LYS A 5 12.12 -4.36 13.29
C LYS A 5 11.54 -3.86 11.98
N LEU A 6 12.16 -2.85 11.37
CA LEU A 6 11.77 -2.40 10.03
C LEU A 6 12.17 -3.45 8.99
N PRO A 7 11.38 -3.65 7.93
CA PRO A 7 11.80 -4.45 6.79
C PRO A 7 13.05 -3.87 6.12
N GLU A 8 13.92 -4.72 5.59
CA GLU A 8 15.18 -4.30 4.95
C GLU A 8 14.98 -3.43 3.70
N TRP A 9 13.81 -3.53 3.07
CA TRP A 9 13.42 -2.75 1.91
C TRP A 9 12.85 -1.36 2.27
N VAL A 10 12.68 -1.04 3.56
CA VAL A 10 12.39 0.33 4.00
C VAL A 10 13.72 1.10 4.13
N PRO A 11 13.95 2.17 3.36
CA PRO A 11 15.22 2.86 3.39
C PRO A 11 15.44 3.58 4.72
N SER A 12 16.71 3.73 5.11
CA SER A 12 17.08 4.44 6.34
C SER A 12 16.87 5.95 6.26
N SER A 13 16.81 6.53 5.05
CA SER A 13 16.54 7.95 4.81
C SER A 13 15.98 8.19 3.40
N GLY A 14 15.22 9.28 3.24
CA GLY A 14 14.68 9.70 1.94
C GLY A 14 13.61 8.74 1.39
N LEU A 15 13.72 8.41 0.11
CA LEU A 15 12.83 7.48 -0.58
C LEU A 15 13.63 6.59 -1.54
N GLN A 16 13.15 5.36 -1.75
CA GLN A 16 13.78 4.41 -2.66
C GLN A 16 12.72 3.74 -3.55
N LEU A 17 13.04 3.55 -4.83
CA LEU A 17 12.18 2.79 -5.73
C LEU A 17 12.45 1.30 -5.56
N HIS A 18 11.40 0.51 -5.42
CA HIS A 18 11.47 -0.95 -5.39
C HIS A 18 10.60 -1.54 -6.50
N LEU A 19 11.12 -2.59 -7.13
CA LEU A 19 10.38 -3.41 -8.08
C LEU A 19 9.32 -4.22 -7.32
N THR A 20 8.07 -4.18 -7.77
CA THR A 20 6.97 -4.96 -7.17
C THR A 20 7.08 -6.44 -7.51
N GLY A 21 6.54 -7.30 -6.66
CA GLY A 21 6.66 -8.76 -6.77
C GLY A 21 7.96 -9.34 -6.18
N ILE A 22 8.85 -8.50 -5.64
CA ILE A 22 10.07 -8.95 -4.95
C ILE A 22 9.88 -8.93 -3.43
N HIS A 23 9.67 -7.74 -2.87
CA HIS A 23 9.47 -7.54 -1.43
C HIS A 23 8.02 -7.34 -1.04
N PHE A 24 7.21 -6.88 -1.99
CA PHE A 24 5.78 -6.64 -1.82
C PHE A 24 5.11 -6.55 -3.19
N ASP A 25 3.81 -6.78 -3.20
CA ASP A 25 2.92 -6.29 -4.24
C ASP A 25 2.30 -4.96 -3.80
N ALA A 26 1.63 -4.24 -4.71
CA ALA A 26 0.91 -3.03 -4.36
C ALA A 26 -0.40 -2.88 -5.12
N ILE A 27 -1.45 -2.47 -4.41
CA ILE A 27 -2.69 -1.99 -5.03
C ILE A 27 -2.67 -0.47 -5.04
N ARG A 28 -2.77 0.11 -6.24
CA ARG A 28 -2.75 1.55 -6.45
C ARG A 28 -4.15 2.09 -6.69
N LEU A 29 -4.53 3.08 -5.88
CA LEU A 29 -5.79 3.82 -5.96
C LEU A 29 -5.53 5.32 -6.06
N ARG A 30 -6.44 6.04 -6.75
CA ARG A 30 -6.30 7.50 -6.95
C ARG A 30 -7.13 8.29 -5.94
N GLY A 31 -6.52 9.30 -5.33
CA GLY A 31 -7.21 10.41 -4.68
C GLY A 31 -8.21 9.96 -3.60
N VAL A 32 -9.41 10.55 -3.62
CA VAL A 32 -10.43 10.35 -2.58
C VAL A 32 -10.84 8.88 -2.39
N ARG A 33 -10.81 8.08 -3.46
CA ARG A 33 -11.13 6.64 -3.39
C ARG A 33 -10.05 5.87 -2.61
N GLY A 34 -8.78 6.23 -2.80
CA GLY A 34 -7.67 5.66 -2.02
C GLY A 34 -7.80 6.01 -0.54
N GLU A 35 -8.06 7.27 -0.21
CA GLU A 35 -8.27 7.70 1.18
C GLU A 35 -9.49 7.04 1.83
N ALA A 36 -10.59 6.87 1.07
CA ALA A 36 -11.78 6.18 1.56
C ALA A 36 -11.49 4.70 1.86
N VAL A 37 -10.78 3.99 0.97
CA VAL A 37 -10.38 2.60 1.22
C VAL A 37 -9.52 2.50 2.47
N VAL A 38 -8.52 3.36 2.63
CA VAL A 38 -7.66 3.35 3.84
C VAL A 38 -8.46 3.64 5.10
N HIS A 39 -9.39 4.59 5.06
CA HIS A 39 -10.25 4.90 6.20
C HIS A 39 -11.07 3.69 6.65
N HIS A 40 -11.69 2.96 5.71
CA HIS A 40 -12.49 1.78 6.03
C HIS A 40 -11.62 0.62 6.53
N LEU A 41 -10.43 0.41 5.93
CA LEU A 41 -9.49 -0.59 6.43
C LEU A 41 -9.07 -0.28 7.87
N SER A 42 -8.66 0.96 8.15
CA SER A 42 -8.31 1.37 9.52
C SER A 42 -9.46 1.17 10.51
N ALA A 43 -10.72 1.37 10.10
CA ALA A 43 -11.87 1.11 10.97
C ALA A 43 -12.09 -0.38 11.24
N LEU A 44 -11.73 -1.25 10.29
CA LEU A 44 -11.88 -2.70 10.38
C LEU A 44 -10.69 -3.39 11.07
N THR A 45 -9.55 -2.71 11.17
CA THR A 45 -8.30 -3.24 11.75
C THR A 45 -7.80 -2.45 12.97
N ASP A 46 -8.70 -1.79 13.69
CA ASP A 46 -8.38 -1.02 14.90
C ASP A 46 -7.26 0.02 14.71
N GLY A 47 -7.19 0.60 13.52
CA GLY A 47 -6.22 1.62 13.13
C GLY A 47 -4.95 1.08 12.46
N ASP A 48 -4.79 -0.24 12.34
CA ASP A 48 -3.58 -0.88 11.86
C ASP A 48 -3.84 -1.70 10.58
N PRO A 49 -4.07 -1.06 9.42
CA PRO A 49 -4.38 -1.77 8.18
C PRO A 49 -3.15 -2.35 7.49
N GLY A 50 -1.96 -2.22 8.09
CA GLY A 50 -0.67 -2.54 7.47
C GLY A 50 -0.07 -1.37 6.65
N PRO A 51 1.00 -1.65 5.87
CA PRO A 51 1.74 -0.64 5.11
C PRO A 51 0.94 0.03 4.00
N VAL A 52 0.75 1.35 4.16
CA VAL A 52 0.14 2.20 3.14
C VAL A 52 1.04 3.39 2.84
N VAL A 53 1.53 3.47 1.60
CA VAL A 53 2.25 4.63 1.08
C VAL A 53 1.26 5.59 0.43
N ARG A 54 1.36 6.88 0.74
CA ARG A 54 0.60 7.94 0.07
C ARG A 54 1.51 8.96 -0.59
N GLU A 55 1.09 9.46 -1.74
CA GLU A 55 1.63 10.65 -2.37
C GLU A 55 0.91 11.89 -1.81
N ILE A 56 1.66 12.81 -1.19
CA ILE A 56 1.11 14.01 -0.55
C ILE A 56 0.84 15.12 -1.58
N ALA A 57 1.65 15.16 -2.64
CA ALA A 57 1.53 16.09 -3.75
C ALA A 57 1.10 15.38 -5.04
N GLY A 58 0.92 16.11 -6.13
CA GLY A 58 0.65 15.51 -7.44
C GLY A 58 -0.70 14.82 -7.54
N ALA A 59 -0.70 13.57 -8.04
CA ALA A 59 -1.92 12.84 -8.35
C ALA A 59 -2.59 12.19 -7.12
N ARG A 60 -1.95 12.28 -5.94
CA ARG A 60 -2.42 11.75 -4.67
C ARG A 60 -2.71 10.26 -4.77
N TRP A 61 -1.75 9.51 -5.29
CA TRP A 61 -1.83 8.05 -5.33
C TRP A 61 -1.67 7.47 -3.93
N THR A 62 -2.45 6.43 -3.65
CA THR A 62 -2.34 5.56 -2.47
C THR A 62 -1.90 4.19 -2.94
N TYR A 63 -0.88 3.62 -2.30
CA TYR A 63 -0.35 2.28 -2.54
C TYR A 63 -0.50 1.47 -1.27
N LEU A 64 -1.32 0.42 -1.34
CA LEU A 64 -1.50 -0.54 -0.24
C LEU A 64 -0.58 -1.72 -0.51
N LEU A 65 0.39 -1.98 0.36
CA LEU A 65 1.43 -2.97 0.12
C LEU A 65 0.97 -4.33 0.64
N LEU A 66 1.02 -5.32 -0.23
CA LEU A 66 0.61 -6.70 0.04
C LEU A 66 1.84 -7.60 0.11
N GLU A 67 1.66 -8.77 0.71
CA GLU A 67 2.64 -9.85 0.62
C GLU A 67 2.96 -10.14 -0.87
N PRO A 68 4.22 -10.43 -1.24
CA PRO A 68 4.58 -10.75 -2.62
C PRO A 68 3.71 -11.85 -3.21
N GLY A 69 3.10 -11.60 -4.36
CA GLY A 69 2.21 -12.54 -5.03
C GLY A 69 0.78 -12.57 -4.50
N ALA A 70 0.43 -11.93 -3.38
CA ALA A 70 -0.97 -11.91 -2.92
C ALA A 70 -1.86 -11.02 -3.81
N GLY A 71 -1.28 -10.08 -4.56
CA GLY A 71 -2.04 -9.17 -5.42
C GLY A 71 -2.65 -9.84 -6.66
N GLN A 72 -2.18 -11.02 -7.06
CA GLN A 72 -2.66 -11.76 -8.23
C GLN A 72 -3.81 -12.73 -7.91
N ASP A 73 -4.10 -12.98 -6.63
CA ASP A 73 -5.13 -13.93 -6.21
C ASP A 73 -6.56 -13.36 -6.36
N PHE A 74 -6.68 -12.09 -6.76
CA PHE A 74 -7.93 -11.36 -6.82
C PHE A 74 -8.13 -10.61 -8.14
N ASP A 75 -9.37 -10.60 -8.62
CA ASP A 75 -9.81 -9.75 -9.72
C ASP A 75 -10.13 -8.33 -9.19
N TRP A 76 -9.18 -7.41 -9.35
CA TRP A 76 -9.33 -6.03 -8.89
C TRP A 76 -10.30 -5.23 -9.79
N PRO A 77 -11.28 -4.52 -9.20
CA PRO A 77 -12.26 -3.77 -9.97
C PRO A 77 -11.64 -2.55 -10.67
N PRO A 78 -12.28 -2.03 -11.75
CA PRO A 78 -11.81 -0.84 -12.45
C PRO A 78 -11.55 0.35 -11.51
N GLY A 79 -10.35 0.90 -11.57
CA GLY A 79 -9.90 1.99 -10.70
C GLY A 79 -8.94 1.56 -9.59
N ALA A 80 -8.86 0.26 -9.30
CA ALA A 80 -7.77 -0.36 -8.54
C ALA A 80 -6.79 -1.01 -9.53
N LYS A 81 -5.52 -0.59 -9.48
CA LYS A 81 -4.47 -1.21 -10.31
C LYS A 81 -3.56 -2.05 -9.43
N CYS A 82 -3.45 -3.34 -9.73
CA CYS A 82 -2.49 -4.24 -9.12
C CYS A 82 -1.09 -4.09 -9.76
N PHE A 83 -0.08 -4.00 -8.89
CA PHE A 83 1.35 -3.99 -9.19
C PHE A 83 1.94 -5.19 -8.44
N GLY A 84 2.04 -6.33 -9.10
CA GLY A 84 2.66 -7.55 -8.55
C GLY A 84 3.68 -8.12 -9.52
N PRO A 85 3.96 -9.45 -9.48
CA PRO A 85 4.74 -10.13 -10.50
C PRO A 85 4.04 -9.94 -11.86
N ALA A 86 4.65 -9.17 -12.76
CA ALA A 86 4.07 -8.83 -14.05
C ALA A 86 5.09 -8.93 -15.17
N VAL A 87 4.61 -9.06 -16.40
CA VAL A 87 5.45 -9.12 -17.62
C VAL A 87 6.27 -7.82 -17.83
N ARG A 88 5.84 -6.72 -17.19
CA ARG A 88 6.55 -5.44 -17.22
C ARG A 88 6.93 -5.02 -15.82
N ASP A 89 8.13 -4.47 -15.70
CA ASP A 89 8.64 -3.92 -14.46
C ASP A 89 7.75 -2.78 -13.96
N GLN A 90 7.28 -2.89 -12.72
CA GLN A 90 6.49 -1.88 -12.04
C GLN A 90 7.20 -1.50 -10.74
N TYR A 91 7.39 -0.21 -10.53
CA TYR A 91 8.11 0.31 -9.37
C TYR A 91 7.19 1.12 -8.47
N VAL A 92 7.38 0.97 -7.16
CA VAL A 92 6.74 1.79 -6.13
C VAL A 92 7.83 2.47 -5.31
N GLY A 93 7.64 3.77 -5.05
CA GLY A 93 8.50 4.52 -4.14
C GLY A 93 8.15 4.21 -2.69
N ILE A 94 9.15 3.82 -1.91
CA ILE A 94 9.03 3.52 -0.49
C ILE A 94 9.72 4.65 0.29
N PRO A 95 8.97 5.38 1.14
CA PRO A 95 9.56 6.38 2.01
C PRO A 95 10.29 5.73 3.19
N ALA A 96 11.36 6.36 3.66
CA ALA A 96 11.96 6.01 4.93
C ALA A 96 10.95 6.10 6.08
N ALA A 97 11.18 5.35 7.16
CA ALA A 97 10.28 5.35 8.31
C ALA A 97 10.18 6.74 8.97
N HIS A 98 11.27 7.51 8.93
CA HIS A 98 11.39 8.81 9.59
C HIS A 98 12.09 9.83 8.68
N GLY A 99 12.00 11.10 9.05
CA GLY A 99 12.59 12.21 8.32
C GLY A 99 11.70 12.75 7.19
N ASN A 100 12.25 13.64 6.38
CA ASN A 100 11.54 14.21 5.25
C ASN A 100 11.57 13.26 4.05
N THR A 101 10.41 12.75 3.68
CA THR A 101 10.24 11.77 2.60
C THR A 101 9.37 12.30 1.45
N TYR A 102 9.17 13.62 1.40
CA TYR A 102 8.42 14.29 0.33
C TYR A 102 8.88 13.82 -1.07
N PRO A 103 7.96 13.48 -1.99
CA PRO A 103 6.50 13.69 -1.91
C PRO A 103 5.71 12.51 -1.29
N LEU A 104 6.38 11.50 -0.74
CA LEU A 104 5.74 10.29 -0.21
C LEU A 104 5.67 10.32 1.32
N SER A 105 4.77 9.53 1.90
CA SER A 105 4.74 9.27 3.34
C SER A 105 3.98 8.00 3.65
N TRP A 106 4.24 7.44 4.83
CA TRP A 106 3.40 6.40 5.42
C TRP A 106 2.07 6.97 5.92
N ARG A 107 0.95 6.36 5.54
CA ARG A 107 -0.39 6.77 6.00
C ARG A 107 -0.71 6.26 7.39
N CYS A 108 -0.29 5.04 7.71
CA CYS A 108 -0.60 4.35 8.98
C CYS A 108 0.65 4.03 9.82
N GLY A 109 1.78 4.68 9.52
CA GLY A 109 3.08 4.35 10.11
C GLY A 109 3.92 3.46 9.19
N ALA A 110 5.22 3.42 9.46
CA ALA A 110 6.12 2.50 8.75
C ALA A 110 5.83 1.06 9.22
N PRO A 111 5.88 0.07 8.31
CA PRO A 111 5.58 -1.31 8.64
C PRO A 111 6.65 -1.94 9.54
N GLU A 112 6.26 -3.04 10.17
CA GLU A 112 7.17 -4.01 10.74
C GLU A 112 7.56 -5.09 9.74
N ASP A 113 8.64 -5.82 10.02
CA ASP A 113 9.07 -6.97 9.21
C ASP A 113 7.96 -8.04 9.18
N GLY A 114 7.51 -8.39 7.97
CA GLY A 114 6.39 -9.32 7.75
C GLY A 114 4.99 -8.72 7.84
N ASP A 115 4.87 -7.42 8.12
CA ASP A 115 3.57 -6.72 8.15
C ASP A 115 3.11 -6.30 6.75
N PHE A 116 1.88 -6.66 6.39
CA PHE A 116 1.28 -6.41 5.09
C PHE A 116 -0.21 -6.11 5.24
N VAL A 117 -0.77 -5.39 4.27
CA VAL A 117 -2.21 -5.21 4.18
C VAL A 117 -2.85 -6.57 3.87
N ASP A 118 -3.91 -6.94 4.60
CA ASP A 118 -4.66 -8.16 4.33
C ASP A 118 -5.34 -8.08 2.94
N ALA A 119 -4.98 -9.00 2.04
CA ALA A 119 -5.37 -8.93 0.64
C ALA A 119 -6.87 -9.21 0.42
N GLU A 120 -7.46 -10.13 1.18
CA GLU A 120 -8.88 -10.49 1.08
C GLU A 120 -9.76 -9.34 1.60
N LEU A 121 -9.42 -8.80 2.77
CA LEU A 121 -10.07 -7.64 3.36
C LEU A 121 -9.95 -6.43 2.43
N LEU A 122 -8.76 -6.19 1.88
CA LEU A 122 -8.53 -5.11 0.91
C LEU A 122 -9.43 -5.26 -0.31
N HIS A 123 -9.49 -6.46 -0.89
CA HIS A 123 -10.31 -6.72 -2.07
C HIS A 123 -11.79 -6.45 -1.79
N GLY A 124 -12.30 -6.91 -0.64
CA GLY A 124 -13.67 -6.65 -0.20
C GLY A 124 -13.98 -5.16 -0.07
N VAL A 125 -13.12 -4.40 0.62
CA VAL A 125 -13.28 -2.95 0.79
C VAL A 125 -13.18 -2.22 -0.55
N VAL A 126 -12.21 -2.55 -1.39
CA VAL A 126 -12.03 -1.94 -2.71
C VAL A 126 -13.24 -2.20 -3.61
N THR A 127 -13.75 -3.42 -3.61
CA THR A 127 -14.96 -3.79 -4.37
C THR A 127 -16.16 -2.99 -3.90
N ALA A 128 -16.39 -2.92 -2.58
CA ALA A 128 -17.48 -2.12 -2.02
C ALA A 128 -17.36 -0.62 -2.38
N GLN A 129 -16.16 -0.05 -2.33
CA GLN A 129 -15.94 1.38 -2.59
C GLN A 129 -15.97 1.75 -4.09
N LEU A 130 -15.65 0.83 -4.99
CA LEU A 130 -15.51 1.13 -6.43
C LEU A 130 -16.68 0.63 -7.28
N VAL A 131 -17.41 -0.38 -6.83
CA VAL A 131 -18.57 -0.94 -7.56
C VAL A 131 -19.89 -0.31 -7.10
N SER A 132 -19.90 0.37 -5.95
CA SER A 132 -21.10 1.03 -5.43
C SER A 132 -21.38 2.37 -6.12
N GLU A 133 -21.71 2.35 -7.40
CA GLU A 133 -22.57 3.33 -8.08
C GLU A 133 -23.30 2.62 -9.24
N LYS A 134 -24.57 2.26 -9.01
CA LYS A 134 -25.58 2.12 -10.05
C LYS A 134 -26.91 2.67 -9.56
#